data_AF-A0A1F2U4Z9-F1
#
_entry.id   AF-A0A1F2U4Z9-F1
#
_cell.length_a   1.000
_cell.length_b   1.000
_cell.length_c   1.000
_cell.angle_alpha   90.00
_cell.angle_beta   90.00
_cell.angle_gamma   90.00
#
_symmetry.space_group_name_H-M   'P 1'
#
loop_
_entity.id
_entity.type
_entity.pdbx_description
1 polymer ?
#
loop_
_entity_poly.entity_id
_entity_poly.type
_entity_poly.pdbx_seq_one_letter_code
_entity_poly.pdbx_strand_id
1 'polypeptide(L)' 'MKVYIHARLGEQDRAVLEALKQSTGRTESELVRRGLRLVAAEESQPRSALELAGPSVGKFKKGPKDLSTNRKHLDGFGT' A
#
# COMPACT_ATOMS: atom_id res chain seq x y z
N MET A 1 -11.16 -7.35 -16.17
CA MET A 1 -12.38 -6.71 -16.69
C MET A 1 -12.20 -5.20 -16.62
N LYS A 2 -12.51 -4.43 -17.68
CA LYS A 2 -12.52 -2.96 -17.61
C LYS A 2 -13.94 -2.52 -17.25
N VAL A 3 -14.07 -1.71 -16.21
CA VAL A 3 -15.35 -1.17 -15.74
C VAL A 3 -15.31 0.35 -15.91
N TYR A 4 -16.41 0.91 -16.40
CA TYR A 4 -16.57 2.36 -16.52
C TYR A 4 -17.40 2.88 -15.35
N ILE A 5 -17.00 4.01 -14.78
CA ILE A 5 -17.75 4.72 -13.77
C ILE A 5 -18.01 6.15 -14.27
N HIS A 6 -19.20 6.68 -14.00
CA HIS A 6 -19.53 8.07 -14.22
C HIS A 6 -19.58 8.78 -12.87
N ALA A 7 -18.70 9.76 -12.67
CA ALA A 7 -18.65 10.57 -11.46
C ALA A 7 -19.06 12.01 -11.80
N ARG A 8 -19.99 12.57 -11.02
CA ARG A 8 -20.31 14.00 -11.09
C ARG A 8 -19.32 14.76 -10.20
N LEU A 9 -18.69 15.78 -10.77
CA LEU A 9 -17.75 16.65 -10.07
C LEU A 9 -18.41 18.01 -9.85
N GLY A 10 -18.22 18.57 -8.66
CA GLY A 10 -18.59 19.97 -8.41
C GLY A 10 -17.68 20.93 -9.18
N GLU A 11 -18.02 22.22 -9.18
CA GLU A 11 -17.20 23.25 -9.83
C GLU A 11 -15.78 23.31 -9.26
N GLN A 12 -15.65 23.19 -7.93
CA GLN A 12 -14.36 23.21 -7.24
C GLN A 12 -13.51 21.99 -7.63
N ASP A 13 -14.07 20.79 -7.59
CA ASP A 13 -13.34 19.56 -7.96
C ASP A 13 -12.89 19.57 -9.42
N ARG A 14 -13.74 20.12 -10.30
CA ARG A 14 -13.39 20.31 -11.71
C ARG A 14 -12.22 21.26 -11.88
N ALA A 15 -12.20 22.38 -11.14
CA ALA A 15 -11.08 23.32 -11.17
C ALA A 15 -9.77 22.65 -10.69
N VAL A 16 -9.84 21.84 -9.62
CA VAL A 16 -8.69 21.06 -9.14
C VAL A 16 -8.21 20.06 -10.19
N LEU A 17 -9.13 19.35 -10.86
CA LEU A 17 -8.77 18.40 -11.92
C LEU A 17 -8.05 19.08 -13.08
N GLU A 18 -8.53 20.25 -13.53
CA GLU A 18 -7.87 21.01 -14.59
C GLU A 18 -6.48 21.53 -14.18
N ALA A 19 -6.33 22.04 -12.96
CA ALA A 19 -5.02 22.46 -12.45
C ALA A 19 -4.03 21.28 -12.38
N LEU A 20 -4.50 20.09 -11.99
CA LEU A 20 -3.69 18.87 -11.98
C LEU A 20 -3.30 18.43 -13.40
N LYS A 21 -4.20 18.54 -14.37
CA LYS A 21 -3.87 18.26 -15.79
C LYS A 21 -2.78 19.18 -16.30
N GLN A 22 -2.92 20.49 -16.06
CA GLN A 22 -1.96 21.50 -16.51
C GLN A 22 -0.58 21.32 -15.87
N SER A 23 -0.53 21.10 -14.55
CA SER A 23 0.74 20.98 -13.82
C SER A 23 1.47 19.66 -14.05
N THR A 24 0.76 18.57 -14.33
CA THR A 24 1.37 17.22 -14.46
C THR A 24 1.46 16.71 -15.90
N GLY A 25 0.73 17.31 -16.85
CA GLY A 25 0.61 16.82 -18.23
C GLY A 25 -0.14 15.50 -18.38
N ARG A 26 -0.79 15.01 -17.32
CA ARG A 26 -1.46 13.70 -17.29
C ARG A 26 -2.91 13.77 -17.75
N THR A 27 -3.40 12.65 -18.24
CA THR A 27 -4.82 12.49 -18.60
C THR A 27 -5.70 12.37 -17.34
N GLU A 28 -6.97 12.76 -17.46
CA GLU A 28 -7.97 12.65 -16.38
C GLU A 28 -8.06 11.23 -15.81
N SER A 29 -8.12 10.23 -16.69
CA SER A 29 -8.19 8.83 -16.25
C SER A 29 -6.95 8.39 -15.49
N GLU A 30 -5.77 8.93 -15.82
CA GLU A 30 -4.54 8.63 -15.08
C GLU A 30 -4.55 9.28 -13.70
N LEU A 31 -4.99 10.54 -13.61
CA LEU A 31 -5.14 11.26 -12.36
C LEU A 31 -6.15 10.57 -11.44
N VAL A 32 -7.31 10.16 -11.96
CA VAL A 32 -8.32 9.41 -11.19
C VAL A 32 -7.77 8.06 -10.69
N ARG A 33 -7.09 7.29 -11.55
CA ARG A 33 -6.45 6.02 -11.13
C ARG A 33 -5.41 6.24 -10.04
N ARG A 34 -4.63 7.32 -10.12
CA ARG A 34 -3.64 7.66 -9.10
C ARG A 34 -4.30 8.10 -7.80
N GLY A 35 -5.34 8.93 -7.87
CA GLY A 35 -6.13 9.34 -6.72
C GLY A 35 -6.72 8.15 -5.97
N LEU A 36 -7.33 7.19 -6.68
CA LEU A 36 -7.85 5.97 -6.07
C LEU A 36 -6.78 5.16 -5.33
N ARG A 37 -5.55 5.08 -5.85
CA ARG A 37 -4.45 4.39 -5.15
C ARG A 37 -3.99 5.12 -3.90
N LEU A 38 -4.00 6.46 -3.93
CA LEU A 38 -3.65 7.28 -2.77
C LEU A 38 -4.69 7.10 -1.65
N VAL A 39 -5.97 7.20 -1.99
CA VAL A 39 -7.07 6.94 -1.04
C VAL A 39 -6.99 5.51 -0.50
N ALA A 40 -6.77 4.50 -1.36
CA ALA A 40 -6.62 3.12 -0.89
C ALA A 40 -5.41 2.90 0.04
N ALA A 41 -4.36 3.70 -0.11
CA ALA A 41 -3.19 3.65 0.76
C ALA A 41 -3.46 4.36 2.10
N GLU A 42 -4.18 5.48 2.06
CA GLU A 42 -4.62 6.23 3.26
C GLU A 42 -5.59 5.40 4.10
N GLU A 43 -6.55 4.73 3.45
CA GLU A 43 -7.55 3.87 4.09
C GLU A 43 -7.03 2.47 4.43
N SER A 44 -5.83 2.09 3.95
CA SER A 44 -5.23 0.83 4.36
C SER A 44 -4.77 0.92 5.81
N GLN A 45 -5.48 0.22 6.70
CA GLN A 45 -5.01 0.01 8.06
C GLN A 45 -3.58 -0.59 8.05
N PRO A 46 -2.72 -0.20 9.01
CA PRO A 46 -1.40 -0.80 9.13
C PRO A 46 -1.55 -2.30 9.35
N ARG A 47 -1.15 -3.08 8.34
CA ARG A 47 -1.15 -4.53 8.40
C ARG A 47 -0.21 -4.97 9.51
N SER A 48 -0.66 -5.89 10.34
CA SER A 48 0.21 -6.56 11.30
C SER A 48 1.38 -7.23 10.57
N ALA A 49 2.51 -7.41 11.26
CA ALA A 49 3.66 -8.11 10.70
C ALA A 49 3.30 -9.53 10.21
N LEU A 50 2.31 -10.16 10.85
CA LEU A 50 1.77 -11.46 10.44
C LEU A 50 1.04 -11.38 9.08
N GLU A 51 0.18 -10.38 8.89
CA GLU A 51 -0.54 -10.15 7.63
C GLU A 51 0.39 -9.76 6.49
N LEU A 52 1.44 -8.98 6.78
CA LEU A 52 2.48 -8.65 5.80
C LEU A 52 3.28 -9.89 5.38
N ALA A 53 3.62 -10.76 6.34
CA ALA A 53 4.37 -11.99 6.05
C ALA A 53 3.55 -12.97 5.18
N GLY A 54 2.23 -13.02 5.36
CA GLY A 54 1.29 -13.76 4.52
C GLY A 54 1.75 -15.21 4.25
N PRO A 55 1.93 -15.64 2.99
CA PRO A 55 2.36 -17.01 2.66
C PRO A 55 3.79 -17.34 3.07
N SER A 56 4.58 -16.34 3.48
CA SER A 56 5.93 -16.56 4.02
C SER A 56 5.92 -17.03 5.47
N VAL A 57 4.78 -16.91 6.16
CA VAL A 57 4.61 -17.46 7.52
C VAL A 57 4.82 -18.97 7.49
N GLY A 58 5.74 -19.46 8.32
CA GLY A 58 6.04 -20.89 8.41
C GLY A 58 6.77 -21.48 7.20
N LYS A 59 7.31 -20.65 6.29
CA LYS A 59 8.10 -21.12 5.13
C LYS A 59 9.31 -21.95 5.55
N PHE A 60 9.93 -21.61 6.68
CA PHE A 60 11.07 -22.34 7.24
C PHE A 60 10.62 -23.25 8.38
N LYS A 61 10.69 -24.56 8.16
CA LYS A 61 10.21 -25.58 9.11
C LYS A 61 11.30 -26.21 9.99
N LYS A 62 12.57 -25.94 9.70
CA LYS A 62 13.74 -26.56 10.37
C LYS A 62 14.51 -25.58 11.28
N GLY A 63 13.82 -24.63 11.89
CA GLY A 63 14.42 -23.63 12.79
C GLY A 63 14.12 -23.90 14.28
N PRO A 64 14.85 -23.24 15.19
CA PRO A 64 14.53 -23.25 16.62
C PRO A 64 13.10 -22.74 16.86
N LYS A 65 12.32 -23.47 17.66
CA LYS A 65 10.92 -23.11 17.95
C LYS A 65 10.79 -21.84 18.81
N ASP A 66 11.85 -21.52 19.53
CA ASP A 66 11.95 -20.42 20.50
C ASP A 66 12.80 -19.26 19.98
N LEU A 67 13.06 -19.19 18.67
CA LEU A 67 13.91 -18.16 18.07
C LEU A 67 13.47 -16.73 18.44
N SER A 68 12.17 -16.48 18.56
CA SER A 68 11.61 -15.17 18.92
C SER A 68 11.60 -14.86 20.42
N THR A 69 11.86 -15.86 21.29
CA THR A 69 11.73 -15.73 22.75
C THR A 69 13.01 -16.05 23.50
N ASN A 70 13.96 -16.76 22.89
CA ASN A 70 15.22 -17.14 23.52
C ASN A 70 16.37 -16.28 23.00
N ARG A 71 16.80 -15.33 23.83
CA ARG A 71 17.82 -14.33 23.52
C ARG A 71 19.20 -14.92 23.18
N LYS A 72 19.51 -16.14 23.65
CA LYS A 72 20.77 -16.82 23.37
C LYS A 72 21.03 -17.02 21.87
N HIS A 73 19.97 -17.16 21.07
CA HIS A 73 20.10 -17.31 19.62
C HIS A 73 20.55 -16.02 18.90
N LEU A 74 20.53 -14.87 19.60
CA LEU A 74 20.95 -13.57 19.08
C LEU A 74 22.34 -13.14 19.61
N ASP A 75 22.98 -13.96 20.43
CA ASP A 75 24.31 -13.65 20.97
C ASP A 75 25.34 -13.59 19.82
N GLY A 76 26.09 -12.49 19.73
CA GLY A 76 27.06 -12.23 18.66
C GLY A 76 26.46 -11.73 17.34
N PHE A 77 25.16 -11.41 17.29
CA PHE A 77 24.55 -10.83 16.09
C PHE A 77 24.85 -9.32 16.00
N GLY A 78 25.57 -8.90 14.95
CA GLY A 78 25.88 -7.48 14.70
C GLY A 78 27.18 -6.95 15.33
N THR A 79 27.97 -7.84 15.93
CA THR A 79 29.37 -7.61 16.34
C THR A 79 30.33 -8.18 15.30
#